data_AF-A2FZ78-F1
#
_entry.id   AF-A2FZ78-F1
#
_cell.length_a   1.000
_cell.length_b   1.000
_cell.length_c   1.000
_cell.angle_alpha   90.00
_cell.angle_beta   90.00
_cell.angle_gamma   90.00
#
_symmetry.space_group_name_H-M   'P 1'
#
loop_
_entity.id
_entity.type
_entity.pdbx_description
1 polymer ?
#
loop_
_entity_poly.entity_id
_entity_poly.type
_entity_poly.pdbx_seq_one_letter_code
_entity_poly.pdbx_strand_id
1 'polypeptide(L)'
;MSSMPKTITGANILCYSEYSETKNIIDFGGITNKLCYDGFSRFASKSIETRLTNVSQLIPRLLNSHVFYFIAFTLLSGQTLIIKTEEFASTKSFAEKLTILCPFYKPSHMKITNSINVVDSQQYSIVITKDVVGDVKKVVSLLDLITGYYNGDGCPSSSFVNNVLIDKDKQNLSENTFMLHILTKLKEISSKFMFFMRKFVNYSQTPDELLNAVQSLGISKDDVPILKYWICCYYNKSNLKPILRANHSKSGLTMTPF
;
A
#
# COMPACT_ATOMS: atom_id res chain seq x y z
N MET A 1 1.11 21.26 21.86
CA MET A 1 0.35 20.05 21.46
C MET A 1 -0.74 20.50 20.50
N SER A 2 -0.54 20.32 19.19
CA SER A 2 -1.55 20.72 18.18
C SER A 2 -2.60 19.62 18.05
N SER A 3 -3.85 19.96 18.33
CA SER A 3 -5.00 19.06 18.20
C SER A 3 -5.23 18.66 16.75
N MET A 4 -5.64 17.41 16.51
CA MET A 4 -6.07 16.92 15.20
C MET A 4 -7.07 17.90 14.54
N PRO A 5 -7.04 18.07 13.21
CA PRO A 5 -8.18 18.61 12.47
C PRO A 5 -9.42 17.75 12.79
N LYS A 6 -10.39 18.33 13.50
CA LYS A 6 -11.57 17.63 14.06
C LYS A 6 -12.55 17.08 13.02
N THR A 7 -12.26 17.22 11.72
CA THR A 7 -13.21 16.94 10.62
C THR A 7 -12.90 15.70 9.78
N ILE A 8 -11.89 14.89 10.13
CA ILE A 8 -11.66 13.60 9.44
C ILE A 8 -12.27 12.48 10.29
N THR A 9 -13.51 12.10 10.00
CA THR A 9 -14.16 10.89 10.53
C THR A 9 -13.43 9.63 10.03
N GLY A 10 -12.34 9.27 10.70
CA GLY A 10 -11.65 7.98 10.55
C GLY A 10 -12.08 7.01 11.65
N ALA A 11 -12.31 5.75 11.30
CA ALA A 11 -12.43 4.67 12.29
C ALA A 11 -11.03 4.06 12.52
N ASN A 12 -10.61 3.98 13.79
CA ASN A 12 -9.37 3.31 14.19
C ASN A 12 -9.74 1.93 14.75
N ILE A 13 -9.13 0.85 14.26
CA ILE A 13 -9.31 -0.49 14.83
C ILE A 13 -8.01 -0.92 15.52
N LEU A 14 -8.11 -1.32 16.79
CA LEU A 14 -7.00 -1.73 17.64
C LEU A 14 -6.41 -3.08 17.18
N CYS A 15 -5.13 -3.07 16.78
CA CYS A 15 -4.30 -4.27 16.70
C CYS A 15 -3.33 -4.27 17.89
N TYR A 16 -3.31 -5.35 18.67
CA TYR A 16 -2.42 -5.49 19.83
C TYR A 16 -0.93 -5.43 19.39
N SER A 17 -0.20 -4.38 19.80
CA SER A 17 1.28 -4.34 19.70
C SER A 17 1.88 -3.32 20.68
N GLU A 18 3.00 -3.67 21.30
CA GLU A 18 3.80 -2.77 22.15
C GLU A 18 4.44 -1.62 21.34
N TYR A 19 4.51 -0.43 21.93
CA TYR A 19 4.86 0.83 21.27
C TYR A 19 6.33 1.22 21.48
N SER A 20 6.98 1.72 20.42
CA SER A 20 8.18 2.56 20.53
C SER A 20 8.04 3.76 19.58
N GLU A 21 8.39 4.96 20.05
CA GLU A 21 8.30 6.19 19.25
C GLU A 21 9.38 6.18 18.16
N THR A 22 9.00 5.87 16.92
CA THR A 22 9.90 5.94 15.77
C THR A 22 9.96 7.38 15.25
N LYS A 23 11.12 7.79 14.70
CA LYS A 23 11.26 9.08 14.01
C LYS A 23 10.18 9.20 12.93
N ASN A 24 9.66 10.40 12.68
CA ASN A 24 8.69 10.66 11.60
C ASN A 24 9.31 10.32 10.23
N ILE A 25 9.15 9.08 9.78
CA ILE A 25 9.53 8.54 8.48
C ILE A 25 8.41 7.61 8.00
N ILE A 26 8.17 7.56 6.69
CA ILE A 26 7.24 6.58 6.12
C ILE A 26 8.00 5.27 5.97
N ASP A 27 7.58 4.25 6.71
CA ASP A 27 8.18 2.92 6.62
C ASP A 27 7.44 2.05 5.60
N PHE A 28 8.08 1.80 4.46
CA PHE A 28 7.59 0.85 3.47
C PHE A 28 8.13 -0.54 3.76
N GLY A 29 7.26 -1.54 3.89
CA GLY A 29 7.67 -2.92 4.15
C GLY A 29 8.30 -3.18 5.53
N GLY A 30 8.24 -2.24 6.48
CA GLY A 30 8.76 -2.42 7.84
C GLY A 30 10.30 -2.35 7.95
N ILE A 31 10.94 -1.73 6.95
CA ILE A 31 12.39 -1.61 6.77
C ILE A 31 13.08 -0.79 7.87
N THR A 32 12.36 0.06 8.59
CA THR A 32 12.96 1.03 9.54
C THR A 32 12.68 0.73 11.01
N ASN A 33 11.91 -0.33 11.27
CA ASN A 33 11.57 -0.76 12.62
C ASN A 33 12.83 -1.30 13.32
N LYS A 34 13.38 -0.55 14.28
CA LYS A 34 14.65 -0.84 14.99
C LYS A 34 14.66 -2.17 15.78
N LEU A 35 13.50 -2.78 16.02
CA LEU A 35 13.37 -4.12 16.61
C LEU A 35 13.69 -5.24 15.61
N CYS A 36 13.74 -4.92 14.32
CA CYS A 36 14.25 -5.76 13.26
C CYS A 36 15.67 -5.30 12.95
N TYR A 37 16.68 -6.11 13.26
CA TYR A 37 18.08 -5.94 12.84
C TYR A 37 18.26 -6.08 11.30
N ASP A 38 17.23 -5.75 10.51
CA ASP A 38 16.84 -6.43 9.27
C ASP A 38 16.25 -5.47 8.22
N GLY A 39 16.88 -4.31 7.99
CA GLY A 39 16.36 -3.27 7.08
C GLY A 39 16.37 -3.60 5.58
N PHE A 40 16.53 -2.56 4.75
CA PHE A 40 16.53 -2.62 3.27
C PHE A 40 17.54 -3.66 2.74
N SER A 41 18.66 -3.83 3.45
CA SER A 41 19.67 -4.84 3.17
C SER A 41 19.13 -6.27 3.28
N ARG A 42 18.31 -6.62 4.28
CA ARG A 42 17.69 -7.95 4.35
C ARG A 42 16.54 -8.11 3.37
N PHE A 43 15.74 -7.07 3.11
CA PHE A 43 14.78 -7.13 2.00
C PHE A 43 15.50 -7.42 0.67
N ALA A 44 16.59 -6.71 0.39
CA ALA A 44 17.42 -6.94 -0.79
C ALA A 44 18.05 -8.34 -0.78
N SER A 45 18.66 -8.79 0.33
CA SER A 45 19.26 -10.12 0.45
C SER A 45 18.23 -11.24 0.34
N LYS A 46 17.10 -11.16 1.04
CA LYS A 46 16.01 -12.14 0.97
C LYS A 46 15.40 -12.18 -0.43
N SER A 47 15.22 -11.01 -1.06
CA SER A 47 14.77 -10.94 -2.45
C SER A 47 15.76 -11.64 -3.40
N ILE A 48 17.07 -11.42 -3.21
CA ILE A 48 18.13 -12.08 -3.97
C ILE A 48 18.16 -13.61 -3.72
N GLU A 49 17.84 -14.07 -2.51
CA GLU A 49 17.83 -15.49 -2.12
C GLU A 49 16.59 -16.26 -2.62
N THR A 50 15.45 -15.58 -2.86
CA THR A 50 14.16 -16.25 -3.21
C THR A 50 14.09 -16.72 -4.69
N ARG A 51 15.19 -17.22 -5.27
CA ARG A 51 15.33 -17.47 -6.72
C ARG A 51 14.54 -18.66 -7.29
N LEU A 52 13.83 -19.46 -6.51
CA LEU A 52 13.36 -20.78 -6.97
C LEU A 52 11.96 -21.18 -6.45
N THR A 53 10.90 -20.44 -6.82
CA THR A 53 9.52 -20.94 -6.65
C THR A 53 8.66 -20.56 -7.86
N ASN A 54 7.68 -21.40 -8.22
CA ASN A 54 6.78 -21.20 -9.39
C ASN A 54 6.00 -19.87 -9.38
N VAL A 55 5.96 -19.16 -8.25
CA VAL A 55 5.32 -17.83 -8.12
C VAL A 55 6.22 -16.69 -8.65
N SER A 56 7.46 -16.98 -9.07
CA SER A 56 8.40 -16.00 -9.64
C SER A 56 7.96 -15.35 -10.96
N GLN A 57 6.78 -15.70 -11.49
CA GLN A 57 6.21 -15.13 -12.70
C GLN A 57 4.94 -14.30 -12.45
N LEU A 58 4.47 -14.20 -11.20
CA LEU A 58 3.22 -13.50 -10.92
C LEU A 58 3.34 -11.99 -11.14
N ILE A 59 4.43 -11.35 -10.68
CA ILE A 59 4.63 -9.91 -10.88
C ILE A 59 4.70 -9.55 -12.37
N PRO A 60 5.54 -10.22 -13.21
CA PRO A 60 5.53 -9.98 -14.66
C PRO A 60 4.14 -10.12 -15.29
N ARG A 61 3.38 -11.16 -14.93
CA ARG A 61 2.01 -11.36 -15.43
C ARG A 61 1.07 -10.21 -15.05
N LEU A 62 1.16 -9.76 -13.80
CA LEU A 62 0.36 -8.62 -13.30
C LEU A 62 0.79 -7.28 -13.94
N LEU A 63 2.05 -7.14 -14.33
CA LEU A 63 2.52 -5.95 -15.05
C LEU A 63 1.96 -5.90 -16.48
N ASN A 64 2.00 -7.03 -17.19
CA ASN A 64 1.49 -7.14 -18.56
C ASN A 64 -0.02 -6.87 -18.67
N SER A 65 -0.78 -7.21 -17.62
CA SER A 65 -2.22 -6.99 -17.52
C SER A 65 -2.59 -5.65 -16.88
N HIS A 66 -1.61 -4.81 -16.52
CA HIS A 66 -1.79 -3.58 -15.74
C HIS A 66 -2.37 -3.76 -14.32
N VAL A 67 -2.66 -4.99 -13.87
CA VAL A 67 -3.21 -5.26 -12.54
C VAL A 67 -2.23 -4.86 -11.43
N PHE A 68 -0.92 -4.95 -11.67
CA PHE A 68 0.09 -4.52 -10.70
C PHE A 68 -0.06 -3.04 -10.31
N TYR A 69 -0.47 -2.19 -11.25
CA TYR A 69 -0.71 -0.75 -11.02
C TYR A 69 -1.91 -0.56 -10.10
N PHE A 70 -2.97 -1.35 -10.29
CA PHE A 70 -4.18 -1.32 -9.47
C PHE A 70 -3.89 -1.76 -8.04
N ILE A 71 -3.08 -2.81 -7.89
CA ILE A 71 -2.57 -3.28 -6.60
C ILE A 71 -1.74 -2.18 -5.91
N ALA A 72 -0.80 -1.58 -6.62
CA ALA A 72 0.03 -0.51 -6.08
C ALA A 72 -0.80 0.68 -5.62
N PHE A 73 -1.76 1.13 -6.43
CA PHE A 73 -2.66 2.22 -6.06
C PHE A 73 -3.51 1.86 -4.82
N THR A 74 -4.08 0.65 -4.78
CA THR A 74 -4.86 0.14 -3.65
C THR A 74 -4.07 0.23 -2.34
N LEU A 75 -2.86 -0.36 -2.33
CA LEU A 75 -2.04 -0.45 -1.12
C LEU A 75 -1.51 0.91 -0.67
N LEU A 76 -1.08 1.76 -1.61
CA LEU A 76 -0.61 3.11 -1.31
C LEU A 76 -1.74 4.02 -0.80
N SER A 77 -2.98 3.75 -1.19
CA SER A 77 -4.20 4.43 -0.71
C SER A 77 -4.73 3.88 0.61
N GLY A 78 -4.07 2.89 1.20
CA GLY A 78 -4.44 2.28 2.48
C GLY A 78 -5.63 1.33 2.41
N GLN A 79 -6.13 1.03 1.21
CA GLN A 79 -7.16 0.02 1.03
C GLN A 79 -6.59 -1.38 1.29
N THR A 80 -7.46 -2.30 1.70
CA THR A 80 -7.08 -3.69 1.89
C THR A 80 -7.01 -4.40 0.54
N LEU A 81 -5.92 -5.14 0.32
CA LEU A 81 -5.83 -6.14 -0.73
C LEU A 81 -6.09 -7.53 -0.14
N ILE A 82 -7.18 -8.18 -0.56
CA ILE A 82 -7.41 -9.60 -0.31
C ILE A 82 -6.82 -10.39 -1.47
N ILE A 83 -5.97 -11.37 -1.19
CA ILE A 83 -5.43 -12.32 -2.14
C ILE A 83 -6.08 -13.67 -1.87
N LYS A 84 -6.96 -14.08 -2.77
CA LYS A 84 -7.67 -15.35 -2.67
C LYS A 84 -6.88 -16.45 -3.38
N THR A 85 -6.58 -17.53 -2.67
CA THR A 85 -5.65 -18.59 -3.11
C THR A 85 -5.90 -19.91 -2.38
N GLU A 86 -5.54 -21.02 -3.01
CA GLU A 86 -5.43 -22.33 -2.34
C GLU A 86 -4.01 -22.59 -1.80
N GLU A 87 -3.00 -21.88 -2.33
CA GLU A 87 -1.58 -22.10 -2.02
C GLU A 87 -1.01 -21.00 -1.11
N PHE A 88 -1.18 -21.13 0.20
CA PHE A 88 -0.73 -20.10 1.15
C PHE A 88 0.78 -19.87 1.18
N ALA A 89 1.60 -20.92 1.11
CA ALA A 89 3.05 -20.80 1.24
C ALA A 89 3.66 -19.96 0.11
N SER A 90 3.27 -20.26 -1.12
CA SER A 90 3.75 -19.59 -2.33
C SER A 90 3.22 -18.16 -2.42
N THR A 91 1.93 -17.98 -2.11
CA THR A 91 1.26 -16.67 -2.07
C THR A 91 1.81 -15.76 -0.97
N LYS A 92 2.21 -16.31 0.18
CA LYS A 92 2.82 -15.54 1.28
C LYS A 92 4.10 -14.86 0.82
N SER A 93 4.97 -15.55 0.09
CA SER A 93 6.21 -14.96 -0.46
C SER A 93 5.92 -13.78 -1.39
N PHE A 94 4.90 -13.91 -2.25
CA PHE A 94 4.42 -12.82 -3.09
C PHE A 94 3.85 -11.65 -2.29
N ALA A 95 2.98 -11.92 -1.32
CA ALA A 95 2.39 -10.90 -0.46
C ALA A 95 3.46 -10.12 0.34
N GLU A 96 4.48 -10.82 0.84
CA GLU A 96 5.62 -10.19 1.51
C GLU A 96 6.34 -9.18 0.60
N LYS A 97 6.47 -9.47 -0.71
CA LYS A 97 7.04 -8.52 -1.67
C LYS A 97 6.15 -7.30 -1.86
N LEU A 98 4.83 -7.48 -1.90
CA LEU A 98 3.87 -6.36 -2.02
C LEU A 98 3.86 -5.44 -0.80
N THR A 99 4.40 -5.85 0.35
CA THR A 99 4.48 -4.98 1.54
C THR A 99 5.31 -3.71 1.30
N ILE A 100 6.19 -3.67 0.29
CA ILE A 100 6.89 -2.44 -0.10
C ILE A 100 5.94 -1.35 -0.58
N LEU A 101 4.74 -1.71 -1.02
CA LEU A 101 3.69 -0.79 -1.46
C LEU A 101 2.78 -0.35 -0.30
N CYS A 102 3.00 -0.86 0.92
CA CYS A 102 2.25 -0.52 2.12
C CYS A 102 3.02 0.55 2.90
N PRO A 103 2.57 1.81 2.92
CA PRO A 103 3.21 2.84 3.72
C PRO A 103 2.87 2.60 5.20
N PHE A 104 3.84 2.85 6.08
CA PHE A 104 3.74 2.63 7.53
C PHE A 104 3.38 1.19 7.90
N TYR A 105 3.97 0.24 7.17
CA TYR A 105 3.67 -1.18 7.34
C TYR A 105 4.13 -1.72 8.70
N LYS A 106 3.31 -2.59 9.28
CA LYS A 106 3.67 -3.44 10.41
C LYS A 106 3.38 -4.90 10.05
N PRO A 107 4.15 -5.88 10.56
CA PRO A 107 3.85 -7.29 10.34
C PRO A 107 2.42 -7.69 10.72
N SER A 108 1.82 -7.03 11.71
CA SER A 108 0.43 -7.24 12.12
C SER A 108 -0.62 -6.75 11.11
N HIS A 109 -0.23 -5.97 10.09
CA HIS A 109 -1.11 -5.54 9.00
C HIS A 109 -1.23 -6.59 7.89
N MET A 110 -0.55 -7.74 8.00
CA MET A 110 -0.75 -8.88 7.10
C MET A 110 -1.44 -10.02 7.84
N LYS A 111 -2.50 -10.57 7.26
CA LYS A 111 -3.26 -11.68 7.82
C LYS A 111 -3.28 -12.86 6.86
N ILE A 112 -3.11 -14.07 7.39
CA ILE A 112 -3.31 -15.33 6.66
C ILE A 112 -4.39 -16.09 7.42
N THR A 113 -5.46 -16.50 6.72
CA THR A 113 -6.61 -17.17 7.32
C THR A 113 -7.39 -17.97 6.28
N ASN A 114 -8.08 -19.04 6.65
CA ASN A 114 -8.88 -19.82 5.69
C ASN A 114 -10.08 -19.03 5.14
N SER A 115 -10.73 -18.23 5.98
CA SER A 115 -11.85 -17.37 5.61
C SER A 115 -11.75 -16.04 6.32
N ILE A 116 -12.26 -14.97 5.71
CA ILE A 116 -12.36 -13.64 6.32
C ILE A 116 -13.64 -12.92 5.91
N ASN A 117 -14.24 -12.18 6.85
CA ASN A 117 -15.30 -11.23 6.54
C ASN A 117 -14.70 -9.96 5.91
N VAL A 118 -15.36 -9.41 4.89
CA VAL A 118 -14.89 -8.18 4.20
C VAL A 118 -14.70 -7.01 5.18
N VAL A 119 -15.57 -6.83 6.16
CA VAL A 119 -15.46 -5.75 7.16
C VAL A 119 -14.21 -5.94 8.02
N ASP A 120 -13.97 -7.15 8.52
CA ASP A 120 -12.80 -7.45 9.36
C ASP A 120 -11.49 -7.31 8.60
N SER A 121 -11.51 -7.60 7.30
CA SER A 121 -10.33 -7.49 6.43
C SER A 121 -9.78 -6.05 6.35
N GLN A 122 -10.61 -5.04 6.61
CA GLN A 122 -10.20 -3.62 6.55
C GLN A 122 -9.10 -3.26 7.55
N GLN A 123 -8.94 -4.05 8.62
CA GLN A 123 -7.90 -3.90 9.64
C GLN A 123 -6.48 -4.17 9.11
N TYR A 124 -6.38 -4.93 8.03
CA TYR A 124 -5.12 -5.40 7.46
C TYR A 124 -4.83 -4.67 6.14
N SER A 125 -3.57 -4.47 5.80
CA SER A 125 -3.17 -4.01 4.47
C SER A 125 -3.29 -5.13 3.44
N ILE A 126 -2.88 -6.35 3.80
CA ILE A 126 -2.93 -7.53 2.93
C ILE A 126 -3.55 -8.69 3.70
N VAL A 127 -4.50 -9.38 3.08
CA VAL A 127 -5.08 -10.62 3.60
C VAL A 127 -4.89 -11.73 2.58
N ILE A 128 -4.38 -12.89 3.02
CA ILE A 128 -4.30 -14.10 2.20
C ILE A 128 -5.36 -15.08 2.71
N THR A 129 -6.24 -15.54 1.82
CA THR A 129 -7.35 -16.38 2.23
C THR A 129 -7.83 -17.35 1.15
N LYS A 130 -8.59 -18.39 1.53
CA LYS A 130 -9.26 -19.28 0.57
C LYS A 130 -10.66 -18.76 0.23
N ASP A 131 -11.33 -18.19 1.23
CA ASP A 131 -12.72 -17.77 1.13
C ASP A 131 -12.96 -16.36 1.68
N VAL A 132 -13.90 -15.64 1.06
CA VAL A 132 -14.25 -14.27 1.43
C VAL A 132 -15.75 -14.21 1.70
N VAL A 133 -16.10 -13.87 2.93
CA VAL A 133 -17.49 -13.77 3.38
C VAL A 133 -17.97 -12.32 3.27
N GLY A 134 -19.03 -12.10 2.49
CA GLY A 134 -19.66 -10.80 2.29
C GLY A 134 -19.38 -10.19 0.91
N ASP A 135 -19.98 -9.03 0.65
CA ASP A 135 -19.80 -8.33 -0.63
C ASP A 135 -18.51 -7.52 -0.64
N VAL A 136 -17.60 -7.87 -1.54
CA VAL A 136 -16.31 -7.21 -1.74
C VAL A 136 -16.49 -5.80 -2.33
N LYS A 137 -17.59 -5.57 -3.07
CA LYS A 137 -17.76 -4.37 -3.90
C LYS A 137 -17.60 -3.09 -3.09
N LYS A 138 -16.69 -2.23 -3.54
CA LYS A 138 -16.43 -0.86 -3.04
C LYS A 138 -15.82 -0.78 -1.64
N VAL A 139 -15.38 -1.88 -1.04
CA VAL A 139 -14.88 -1.86 0.35
C VAL A 139 -13.40 -2.24 0.41
N VAL A 140 -13.01 -3.22 -0.41
CA VAL A 140 -11.63 -3.75 -0.51
C VAL A 140 -11.35 -4.15 -1.95
N SER A 141 -10.08 -4.34 -2.28
CA SER A 141 -9.67 -4.91 -3.56
C SER A 141 -9.39 -6.40 -3.39
N LEU A 142 -9.83 -7.22 -4.35
CA LEU A 142 -9.65 -8.66 -4.39
C LEU A 142 -8.77 -9.03 -5.59
N LEU A 143 -7.69 -9.76 -5.32
CA LEU A 143 -6.88 -10.48 -6.29
C LEU A 143 -7.19 -11.97 -6.15
N ASP A 144 -8.03 -12.51 -7.03
CA ASP A 144 -8.40 -13.93 -7.02
C ASP A 144 -7.42 -14.71 -7.91
N LEU A 145 -6.49 -15.42 -7.28
CA LEU A 145 -5.49 -16.25 -7.97
C LEU A 145 -6.08 -17.57 -8.49
N ILE A 146 -7.26 -17.97 -8.01
CA ILE A 146 -7.95 -19.18 -8.46
C ILE A 146 -8.63 -18.89 -9.79
N THR A 147 -9.33 -17.75 -9.90
CA THR A 147 -10.02 -17.37 -11.14
C THR A 147 -9.15 -16.55 -12.09
N GLY A 148 -8.05 -15.97 -11.63
CA GLY A 148 -7.19 -15.10 -12.44
C GLY A 148 -7.78 -13.71 -12.68
N TYR A 149 -8.51 -13.16 -11.70
CA TYR A 149 -9.16 -11.85 -11.82
C TYR A 149 -8.83 -10.92 -10.68
N TYR A 150 -8.62 -9.65 -11.03
CA TYR A 150 -8.63 -8.54 -10.08
C TYR A 150 -10.00 -7.88 -10.07
N ASN A 151 -10.50 -7.55 -8.88
CA ASN A 151 -11.72 -6.79 -8.65
C ASN A 151 -11.48 -5.77 -7.54
N GLY A 152 -11.40 -4.49 -7.88
CA GLY A 152 -11.09 -3.45 -6.91
C GLY A 152 -10.95 -2.10 -7.60
N ASP A 153 -10.39 -1.11 -6.91
CA ASP A 153 -10.16 0.20 -7.52
C ASP A 153 -9.10 0.11 -8.62
N GLY A 154 -9.39 0.73 -9.77
CA GLY A 154 -8.41 0.93 -10.83
C GLY A 154 -7.41 2.04 -10.47
N CYS A 155 -6.28 2.09 -11.19
CA CYS A 155 -5.29 3.14 -11.05
C CYS A 155 -5.51 4.22 -12.13
N PRO A 156 -5.79 5.48 -11.77
CA PRO A 156 -5.93 6.58 -12.75
C PRO A 156 -4.64 6.79 -13.54
N SER A 157 -4.74 7.04 -14.84
CA SER A 157 -3.57 7.23 -15.73
C SER A 157 -2.68 8.39 -15.32
N SER A 158 -3.24 9.42 -14.68
CA SER A 158 -2.48 10.58 -14.21
C SER A 158 -1.78 10.36 -12.86
N SER A 159 -2.08 9.26 -12.15
CA SER A 159 -1.47 8.93 -10.86
C SER A 159 0.05 8.79 -10.96
N PHE A 160 0.79 9.21 -9.94
CA PHE A 160 2.23 8.94 -9.87
C PHE A 160 2.54 7.44 -9.88
N VAL A 161 1.60 6.57 -9.50
CA VAL A 161 1.75 5.11 -9.60
C VAL A 161 1.98 4.69 -11.05
N ASN A 162 1.20 5.26 -11.98
CA ASN A 162 1.36 5.02 -13.41
C ASN A 162 2.57 5.75 -14.01
N ASN A 163 2.79 7.01 -13.61
CA ASN A 163 3.72 7.89 -14.32
C ASN A 163 5.15 7.92 -13.77
N VAL A 164 5.32 7.56 -12.49
CA VAL A 164 6.60 7.72 -11.77
C VAL A 164 7.07 6.40 -11.18
N LEU A 165 6.15 5.61 -10.63
CA LEU A 165 6.51 4.40 -9.90
C LEU A 165 6.82 3.23 -10.84
N ILE A 166 6.06 3.10 -11.93
CA ILE A 166 6.18 2.00 -12.87
C ILE A 166 6.66 2.54 -14.21
N ASP A 167 7.99 2.66 -14.30
CA ASP A 167 8.69 3.03 -15.54
C ASP A 167 8.54 1.90 -16.57
N LYS A 168 7.98 2.23 -17.74
CA LYS A 168 7.75 1.26 -18.83
C LYS A 168 9.04 0.60 -19.31
N ASP A 169 10.14 1.33 -19.27
CA ASP A 169 11.45 0.82 -19.69
C ASP A 169 12.04 -0.19 -18.67
N LYS A 170 11.43 -0.28 -17.48
CA LYS A 170 11.85 -1.15 -16.37
C LYS A 170 10.97 -2.38 -16.21
N GLN A 171 9.94 -2.57 -17.04
CA GLN A 171 9.05 -3.74 -16.97
C GLN A 171 9.76 -5.05 -17.35
N ASN A 172 10.80 -4.97 -18.19
CA ASN A 172 11.59 -6.13 -18.62
C ASN A 172 12.71 -6.51 -17.64
N LEU A 173 12.80 -5.83 -16.49
CA LEU A 173 13.78 -6.16 -15.47
C LEU A 173 13.42 -7.48 -14.76
N SER A 174 14.43 -8.08 -14.12
CA SER A 174 14.15 -9.14 -13.14
C SER A 174 13.22 -8.62 -12.06
N GLU A 175 12.32 -9.48 -11.56
CA GLU A 175 11.34 -9.12 -10.52
C GLU A 175 11.99 -8.39 -9.33
N ASN A 176 13.13 -8.88 -8.85
CA ASN A 176 13.85 -8.26 -7.73
C ASN A 176 14.36 -6.86 -8.08
N THR A 177 14.94 -6.69 -9.26
CA THR A 177 15.42 -5.38 -9.71
C THR A 177 14.26 -4.40 -9.89
N PHE A 178 13.13 -4.88 -10.42
CA PHE A 178 11.90 -4.10 -10.53
C PHE A 178 11.37 -3.66 -9.15
N MET A 179 11.29 -4.57 -8.19
CA MET A 179 10.84 -4.25 -6.83
C MET A 179 11.79 -3.28 -6.10
N LEU A 180 13.11 -3.41 -6.30
CA LEU A 180 14.10 -2.46 -5.77
C LEU A 180 13.97 -1.08 -6.42
N HIS A 181 13.67 -1.02 -7.71
CA HIS A 181 13.41 0.23 -8.42
C HIS A 181 12.17 0.94 -7.84
N ILE A 182 11.05 0.22 -7.70
CA ILE A 182 9.83 0.73 -7.07
C ILE A 182 10.12 1.28 -5.67
N LEU A 183 10.80 0.51 -4.83
CA LEU A 183 11.11 0.92 -3.46
C LEU A 183 11.98 2.18 -3.41
N THR A 184 12.93 2.32 -4.34
CA THR A 184 13.74 3.53 -4.46
C THR A 184 12.87 4.73 -4.81
N LYS A 185 11.96 4.59 -5.78
CA LYS A 185 11.02 5.65 -6.15
C LYS A 185 10.06 6.03 -5.02
N LEU A 186 9.55 5.05 -4.26
CA LEU A 186 8.72 5.33 -3.08
C LEU A 186 9.50 6.09 -2.00
N LYS A 187 10.78 5.78 -1.79
CA LYS A 187 11.64 6.55 -0.86
C LYS A 187 11.85 7.99 -1.32
N GLU A 188 12.05 8.22 -2.62
CA GLU A 188 12.14 9.58 -3.18
C GLU A 188 10.84 10.37 -2.95
N ILE A 189 9.70 9.77 -3.29
CA ILE A 189 8.37 10.41 -3.17
C ILE A 189 8.01 10.66 -1.70
N SER A 190 8.20 9.67 -0.84
CA SER A 190 7.94 9.82 0.60
C SER A 190 8.86 10.85 1.26
N SER A 191 10.13 10.96 0.84
CA SER A 191 11.02 12.01 1.35
C SER A 191 10.51 13.40 0.99
N LYS A 192 10.06 13.60 -0.26
CA LYS A 192 9.41 14.86 -0.69
C LYS A 192 8.16 15.15 0.14
N PHE A 193 7.31 14.15 0.33
CA PHE A 193 6.11 14.26 1.17
C PHE A 193 6.45 14.61 2.63
N MET A 194 7.44 13.97 3.23
CA MET A 194 7.83 14.24 4.62
C MET A 194 8.44 15.63 4.79
N PHE A 195 9.26 16.07 3.84
CA PHE A 195 9.79 17.42 3.81
C PHE A 195 8.67 18.45 3.68
N PHE A 196 7.70 18.18 2.83
CA PHE A 196 6.49 18.97 2.70
C PHE A 196 5.71 19.01 4.03
N MET A 197 5.35 17.87 4.62
CA MET A 197 4.61 17.85 5.89
C MET A 197 5.29 18.67 6.99
N ARG A 198 6.63 18.59 7.11
CA ARG A 198 7.38 19.41 8.08
C ARG A 198 7.24 20.92 7.87
N LYS A 199 7.18 21.38 6.61
CA LYS A 199 6.94 22.80 6.31
C LYS A 199 5.53 23.23 6.73
N PHE A 200 4.55 22.34 6.60
CA PHE A 200 3.13 22.66 6.80
C PHE A 200 2.64 22.49 8.23
N VAL A 201 3.31 21.69 9.08
CA VAL A 201 2.94 21.48 10.50
C VAL A 201 2.87 22.79 11.31
N ASN A 202 3.54 23.85 10.86
CA ASN A 202 3.58 25.15 11.55
C ASN A 202 2.53 26.16 11.06
N TYR A 203 1.69 25.80 10.08
CA TYR A 203 0.68 26.71 9.53
C TYR A 203 -0.74 26.19 9.80
N SER A 204 -1.63 27.05 10.29
CA SER A 204 -3.06 26.75 10.44
C SER A 204 -3.72 26.76 9.07
N GLN A 205 -3.78 25.61 8.40
CA GLN A 205 -4.37 25.47 7.07
C GLN A 205 -5.53 24.49 7.03
N THR A 206 -6.43 24.73 6.09
CA THR A 206 -7.55 23.84 5.77
C THR A 206 -7.05 22.60 5.00
N PRO A 207 -7.78 21.47 5.02
CA PRO A 207 -7.43 20.28 4.24
C PRO A 207 -7.25 20.54 2.74
N ASP A 208 -8.01 21.48 2.16
CA ASP A 208 -7.94 21.80 0.74
C ASP A 208 -6.68 22.60 0.39
N GLU A 209 -6.24 23.51 1.26
CA GLU A 209 -4.95 24.21 1.11
C GLU A 209 -3.78 23.22 1.16
N LEU A 210 -3.84 22.23 2.07
CA LEU A 210 -2.86 21.16 2.14
C LEU A 210 -2.84 20.34 0.84
N LEU A 211 -4.01 19.94 0.34
CA LEU A 211 -4.12 19.18 -0.91
C LEU A 211 -3.63 19.97 -2.14
N ASN A 212 -3.92 21.27 -2.22
CA ASN A 212 -3.44 22.14 -3.29
C ASN A 212 -1.92 22.33 -3.22
N ALA A 213 -1.38 22.49 -2.02
CA ALA A 213 0.05 22.61 -1.83
C ALA A 213 0.79 21.28 -2.12
N VAL A 214 0.19 20.11 -1.85
CA VAL A 214 0.80 18.83 -2.23
C VAL A 214 0.87 18.65 -3.76
N GLN A 215 -0.06 19.22 -4.53
CA GLN A 215 0.02 19.18 -6.00
C GLN A 215 1.30 19.83 -6.53
N SER A 216 1.88 20.81 -5.80
CA SER A 216 3.16 21.42 -6.18
C SER A 216 4.36 20.47 -6.07
N LEU A 217 4.18 19.27 -5.48
CA LEU A 217 5.19 18.20 -5.46
C LEU A 217 5.20 17.36 -6.75
N GLY A 218 4.35 17.70 -7.73
CA GLY A 218 4.15 16.91 -8.94
C GLY A 218 3.23 15.70 -8.72
N ILE A 219 2.43 15.73 -7.65
CA ILE A 219 1.47 14.68 -7.33
C ILE A 219 0.12 15.07 -7.93
N SER A 220 -0.50 14.16 -8.68
CA SER A 220 -1.74 14.44 -9.39
C SER A 220 -2.93 14.60 -8.42
N LYS A 221 -3.97 15.30 -8.86
CA LYS A 221 -5.28 15.31 -8.19
C LYS A 221 -5.90 13.91 -8.09
N ASP A 222 -5.44 12.96 -8.90
CA ASP A 222 -5.90 11.58 -8.84
C ASP A 222 -5.21 10.76 -7.73
N ASP A 223 -4.14 11.28 -7.14
CA ASP A 223 -3.42 10.67 -6.01
C ASP A 223 -3.94 11.14 -4.64
N VAL A 224 -5.01 11.94 -4.62
CA VAL A 224 -5.67 12.40 -3.39
C VAL A 224 -5.96 11.25 -2.40
N PRO A 225 -6.42 10.05 -2.84
CA PRO A 225 -6.62 8.94 -1.92
C PRO A 225 -5.35 8.46 -1.20
N ILE A 226 -4.22 8.41 -1.92
CA ILE A 226 -2.90 8.10 -1.38
C ILE A 226 -2.49 9.15 -0.35
N LEU A 227 -2.62 10.42 -0.70
CA LEU A 227 -2.23 11.53 0.17
C LEU A 227 -3.05 11.58 1.45
N LYS A 228 -4.38 11.44 1.36
CA LYS A 228 -5.27 11.38 2.53
C LYS A 228 -4.83 10.28 3.49
N TYR A 229 -4.52 9.10 2.97
CA TYR A 229 -4.03 7.98 3.78
C TYR A 229 -2.70 8.32 4.46
N TRP A 230 -1.73 8.83 3.72
CA TRP A 230 -0.40 9.14 4.26
C TRP A 230 -0.45 10.23 5.33
N ILE A 231 -1.28 11.26 5.12
CA ILE A 231 -1.53 12.32 6.11
C ILE A 231 -2.13 11.74 7.39
N CYS A 232 -3.15 10.88 7.26
CA CYS A 232 -3.76 10.23 8.42
C CYS A 232 -2.77 9.35 9.19
N CYS A 233 -1.95 8.55 8.48
CA CYS A 233 -0.91 7.74 9.10
C CYS A 233 0.15 8.61 9.81
N TYR A 234 0.57 9.71 9.20
CA TYR A 234 1.51 10.67 9.77
C TYR A 234 1.00 11.21 11.11
N TYR A 235 -0.24 11.72 11.15
CA TYR A 235 -0.83 12.27 12.38
C TYR A 235 -1.18 11.18 13.42
N ASN A 236 -1.55 9.97 12.99
CA ASN A 236 -1.78 8.83 13.88
C ASN A 236 -0.47 8.23 14.43
N LYS A 237 0.70 8.79 14.07
CA LYS A 237 2.02 8.22 14.38
C LYS A 237 2.11 6.72 14.03
N SER A 238 1.36 6.27 13.03
CA SER A 238 1.27 4.87 12.62
C SER A 238 0.85 3.89 13.73
N ASN A 239 0.12 4.33 14.74
CA ASN A 239 -0.31 3.44 15.83
C ASN A 239 -1.22 2.32 15.31
N LEU A 240 -2.22 2.70 14.52
CA LEU A 240 -3.22 1.80 13.92
C LEU A 240 -3.32 2.09 12.41
N LYS A 241 -3.69 1.09 11.61
CA LYS A 241 -4.00 1.28 10.19
C LYS A 241 -5.26 2.15 10.08
N PRO A 242 -5.20 3.37 9.51
CA PRO A 242 -6.40 4.19 9.32
C PRO A 242 -7.36 3.55 8.34
N ILE A 243 -8.67 3.56 8.64
CA ILE A 243 -9.72 3.15 7.70
C ILE A 243 -10.40 4.40 7.19
N LEU A 244 -10.14 4.72 5.92
CA LEU A 244 -10.72 5.87 5.24
C LEU A 244 -11.95 5.43 4.44
N ARG A 245 -13.14 5.80 4.93
CA ARG A 245 -14.39 5.57 4.21
C ARG A 245 -14.43 6.40 2.94
N ALA A 246 -14.92 5.82 1.84
CA ALA A 246 -15.03 6.47 0.54
C ALA A 246 -13.70 6.97 -0.06
N ASN A 247 -12.57 6.35 0.29
CA ASN A 247 -11.25 6.71 -0.23
C ASN A 247 -10.94 6.02 -1.55
N HIS A 248 -11.76 6.30 -2.57
CA HIS A 248 -11.73 5.59 -3.86
C HIS A 248 -10.99 6.35 -4.96
N SER A 249 -10.48 5.60 -5.92
CA SER A 249 -9.94 6.18 -7.16
C SER A 249 -11.08 6.76 -8.02
N LYS A 250 -10.75 7.74 -8.87
CA LYS A 250 -11.69 8.25 -9.87
C LYS A 250 -11.97 7.25 -11.00
N SER A 251 -11.09 6.28 -11.21
CA SER A 251 -11.30 5.20 -12.18
C SER A 251 -12.45 4.28 -11.76
N GLY A 252 -12.79 4.27 -10.46
CA GLY A 252 -13.85 3.45 -9.91
C GLY A 252 -13.53 1.97 -9.89
N LEU A 253 -14.57 1.17 -9.65
CA LEU A 253 -14.48 -0.27 -9.55
C LEU A 253 -14.10 -0.87 -10.91
N THR A 254 -12.99 -1.59 -10.93
CA THR A 254 -12.38 -2.20 -12.10
C THR A 254 -12.34 -3.71 -11.90
N MET A 255 -12.75 -4.46 -12.92
CA MET A 255 -12.63 -5.91 -12.98
C MET A 255 -11.78 -6.28 -14.19
N THR A 256 -10.66 -6.98 -13.99
CA THR A 256 -9.67 -7.22 -15.05
C THR A 256 -8.99 -8.58 -14.88
N PRO A 257 -8.92 -9.41 -15.96
CA PRO A 257 -8.19 -10.66 -15.93
C PRO A 257 -6.67 -10.44 -15.95
N PHE A 258 -5.88 -11.40 -15.46
CA PHE A 258 -4.41 -11.37 -15.53
C PHE A 258 -3.77 -12.75 -15.75
#